data_AF-A0AAV8VMI2-F1
#
_entry.id   AF-A0AAV8VMI2-F1
#
_cell.length_a   1.000
_cell.length_b   1.000
_cell.length_c   1.000
_cell.angle_alpha   90.00
_cell.angle_beta   90.00
_cell.angle_gamma   90.00
#
_symmetry.space_group_name_H-M   'P 1'
#
loop_
_entity.id
_entity.type
_entity.pdbx_description
1 polymer ?
#
loop_
_entity_poly.entity_id
_entity_poly.type
_entity_poly.pdbx_seq_one_letter_code
_entity_poly.pdbx_strand_id
1 'polypeptide(L)'
;MEVQKLLNSHNINYTKARLAKDGVAIYPNTPTDHRKMSSVLTDRGKEYHTFTLSEERMLRVVIRGIPAGIPPSEVQLDLARQGYPGAIVHRMTGRQNKQEMPLVPFQAQADQESIVQLTRCCSLVVRVERQRKQQAATQCHRCQRFGHG
;
A
#
# COMPACT_ATOMS: atom_id res chain seq x y z
N MET A 1 -7.52 0.18 -33.38
CA MET A 1 -6.85 0.59 -32.13
C MET A 1 -5.61 -0.27 -31.90
N GLU A 2 -4.42 0.33 -31.92
CA GLU A 2 -3.11 -0.35 -31.79
C GLU A 2 -2.97 -1.14 -30.47
N VAL A 3 -3.50 -0.59 -29.37
CA VAL A 3 -3.50 -1.21 -28.04
C VAL A 3 -4.32 -2.51 -28.02
N GLN A 4 -5.46 -2.55 -28.72
CA GLN A 4 -6.31 -3.75 -28.73
C GLN A 4 -5.70 -4.89 -29.55
N LYS A 5 -4.97 -4.58 -30.63
CA LYS A 5 -4.19 -5.58 -31.37
C LYS A 5 -3.07 -6.15 -30.50
N LEU A 6 -2.38 -5.29 -29.76
CA LEU A 6 -1.29 -5.65 -28.85
C LEU A 6 -1.74 -6.55 -27.70
N LEU A 7 -2.91 -6.28 -27.11
CA LEU A 7 -3.49 -7.11 -26.04
C LEU A 7 -3.92 -8.48 -26.54
N ASN A 8 -4.55 -8.54 -27.72
CA ASN A 8 -4.94 -9.80 -28.35
C ASN A 8 -3.71 -10.66 -28.71
N SER A 9 -2.62 -10.05 -29.18
CA SER A 9 -1.37 -10.77 -29.48
C SER A 9 -0.70 -11.40 -28.25
N HIS A 10 -0.99 -10.92 -27.04
CA HIS A 10 -0.45 -11.46 -25.79
C HIS A 10 -1.46 -12.30 -25.00
N ASN A 11 -2.61 -12.61 -25.60
CA ASN A 11 -3.71 -13.37 -24.99
C ASN A 11 -4.16 -12.79 -23.64
N ILE A 12 -4.22 -11.46 -23.54
CA ILE A 12 -4.57 -10.76 -22.31
C ILE A 12 -6.07 -10.43 -22.33
N ASN A 13 -6.80 -10.97 -21.36
CA ASN A 13 -8.24 -10.79 -21.25
C ASN A 13 -8.58 -9.52 -20.44
N TYR A 14 -9.59 -8.80 -20.90
CA TYR A 14 -10.11 -7.62 -20.22
C TYR A 14 -11.63 -7.60 -20.29
N THR A 15 -12.28 -7.18 -19.21
CA THR A 15 -13.74 -7.19 -19.08
C THR A 15 -14.37 -5.98 -19.76
N LYS A 16 -13.70 -4.83 -19.71
CA LYS A 16 -14.22 -3.58 -20.25
C LYS A 16 -13.11 -2.70 -20.79
N ALA A 17 -13.39 -2.01 -21.89
CA ALA A 17 -12.59 -0.91 -22.38
C ALA A 17 -13.50 0.31 -22.56
N ARG A 18 -13.06 1.48 -22.09
CA ARG A 18 -13.80 2.74 -22.19
C ARG A 18 -12.89 3.83 -22.72
N LEU A 19 -13.41 4.65 -23.63
CA LEU A 19 -12.74 5.89 -24.04
C LEU A 19 -12.75 6.88 -22.87
N ALA A 20 -11.56 7.30 -22.45
CA ALA A 20 -11.33 8.33 -21.44
C ALA A 20 -10.94 9.65 -22.13
N LYS A 21 -10.90 10.75 -21.37
CA LYS A 21 -10.57 12.08 -21.92
C LYS A 21 -9.19 12.11 -22.59
N ASP A 22 -8.21 11.44 -21.99
CA ASP A 22 -6.81 11.45 -22.43
C ASP A 22 -6.34 10.08 -22.97
N GLY A 23 -7.25 9.14 -23.26
CA GLY A 23 -6.85 7.82 -23.75
C GLY A 23 -7.91 6.73 -23.61
N VAL A 24 -7.46 5.50 -23.37
CA VAL A 24 -8.34 4.32 -23.22
C VAL A 24 -8.15 3.74 -21.82
N ALA A 25 -9.24 3.65 -21.06
CA ALA A 25 -9.26 2.95 -19.79
C ALA A 25 -9.61 1.48 -20.02
N ILE A 26 -8.75 0.56 -19.59
CA ILE A 26 -8.92 -0.88 -19.77
C ILE A 26 -9.04 -1.53 -18.38
N TYR A 27 -10.02 -2.41 -18.24
CA TYR A 27 -10.31 -3.12 -16.99
C TYR A 27 -9.91 -4.60 -17.16
N PRO A 28 -8.80 -5.03 -16.55
CA PRO A 28 -8.33 -6.42 -16.62
C PRO A 28 -9.34 -7.36 -15.97
N ASN A 29 -9.42 -8.59 -16.47
CA ASN A 29 -10.30 -9.61 -15.88
C ASN A 29 -9.71 -10.23 -14.61
N THR A 30 -8.37 -10.39 -14.57
CA THR A 30 -7.66 -10.98 -13.44
C THR A 30 -6.47 -10.11 -12.98
N PRO A 31 -6.00 -10.27 -11.73
CA PRO A 31 -4.77 -9.65 -11.25
C PRO A 31 -3.53 -10.03 -12.08
N THR A 32 -3.50 -11.28 -12.56
CA THR A 32 -2.45 -11.76 -13.46
C THR A 32 -2.46 -11.04 -14.80
N ASP A 33 -3.64 -10.77 -15.35
CA ASP A 33 -3.79 -10.01 -16.60
C ASP A 33 -3.35 -8.54 -16.39
N HIS A 34 -3.69 -7.94 -15.24
CA HIS A 34 -3.21 -6.60 -14.88
C HIS A 34 -1.67 -6.52 -14.87
N ARG A 35 -1.00 -7.48 -14.23
CA ARG A 35 0.47 -7.53 -14.18
C ARG A 35 1.09 -7.73 -15.56
N LYS A 36 0.51 -8.62 -16.39
CA LYS A 36 0.93 -8.83 -17.78
C LYS A 36 0.75 -7.57 -18.63
N MET A 37 -0.38 -6.87 -18.51
CA MET A 37 -0.62 -5.60 -19.21
C MET A 37 0.44 -4.55 -18.88
N SER A 38 0.70 -4.34 -17.58
CA SER A 38 1.72 -3.40 -17.12
C SER A 38 3.11 -3.74 -17.67
N SER A 39 3.47 -5.03 -17.70
CA SER A 39 4.73 -5.50 -18.28
C SER A 39 4.84 -5.16 -19.76
N VAL A 40 3.81 -5.45 -20.55
CA VAL A 40 3.82 -5.21 -22.01
C VAL A 40 3.84 -3.71 -22.33
N LEU A 41 3.09 -2.90 -21.57
CA LEU A 41 3.08 -1.45 -21.77
C LEU A 41 4.42 -0.80 -21.41
N THR A 42 5.09 -1.31 -20.37
CA THR A 42 6.44 -0.88 -19.95
C THR A 42 7.49 -1.26 -21.00
N ASP A 43 7.47 -2.50 -21.49
CA ASP A 43 8.41 -2.99 -22.51
C ASP A 43 8.36 -2.15 -23.80
N ARG A 44 7.17 -1.71 -24.18
CA ARG A 44 6.98 -0.85 -25.35
C ARG A 44 7.16 0.65 -25.08
N GLY A 45 7.54 1.02 -23.86
CA GLY A 45 7.79 2.42 -23.48
C GLY A 45 6.56 3.32 -23.60
N LYS A 46 5.34 2.78 -23.47
CA LYS A 46 4.10 3.57 -23.54
C LYS A 46 3.81 4.19 -22.17
N GLU A 47 3.33 5.43 -22.15
CA GLU A 47 2.86 6.05 -20.91
C GLU A 47 1.50 5.47 -20.52
N TYR A 48 1.38 5.06 -19.25
CA TYR A 48 0.13 4.53 -18.72
C TYR A 48 0.01 4.80 -17.22
N HIS A 49 -1.23 4.76 -16.72
CA HIS A 49 -1.54 4.86 -15.30
C HIS A 49 -2.30 3.62 -14.85
N THR A 50 -1.84 2.99 -13.76
CA THR A 50 -2.47 1.81 -13.16
C THR A 50 -2.71 2.03 -11.68
N PHE A 51 -3.80 1.46 -11.18
CA PHE A 51 -4.09 1.44 -9.75
C PHE A 51 -3.56 0.14 -9.12
N THR A 52 -3.06 0.24 -7.88
CA THR A 52 -2.68 -0.94 -7.09
C THR A 52 -3.86 -1.87 -6.92
N LEU A 53 -3.61 -3.17 -7.09
CA LEU A 53 -4.61 -4.24 -6.95
C LEU A 53 -5.13 -4.27 -5.51
N SER A 54 -6.39 -4.66 -5.34
CA SER A 54 -7.00 -4.75 -4.00
C SER A 54 -6.28 -5.74 -3.08
N GLU A 55 -5.75 -6.84 -3.62
CA GLU A 55 -4.95 -7.83 -2.88
C GLU A 55 -3.61 -7.28 -2.39
N GLU A 56 -3.07 -6.28 -3.08
CA GLU A 56 -1.82 -5.60 -2.74
C GLU A 56 -2.05 -4.37 -1.85
N ARG A 57 -3.32 -3.99 -1.61
CA ARG A 57 -3.63 -2.87 -0.71
C ARG A 57 -3.41 -3.32 0.72
N MET A 58 -2.49 -2.64 1.39
CA MET A 58 -2.26 -2.80 2.82
C MET A 58 -2.99 -1.69 3.59
N LEU A 59 -3.64 -2.08 4.67
CA LEU A 59 -4.21 -1.14 5.63
C LEU A 59 -3.07 -0.57 6.49
N ARG A 60 -2.78 0.71 6.30
CA ARG A 60 -1.76 1.44 7.06
C ARG A 60 -2.40 2.02 8.32
N VAL A 61 -1.95 1.57 9.49
CA VAL A 61 -2.37 2.07 10.80
C VAL A 61 -1.17 2.51 11.64
N VAL A 62 -1.43 3.30 12.66
CA VAL A 62 -0.43 3.74 13.64
C VAL A 62 -0.95 3.36 15.03
N ILE A 63 -0.16 2.59 15.74
CA ILE A 63 -0.42 2.20 17.13
C ILE A 63 0.21 3.24 18.03
N ARG A 64 -0.62 3.90 18.84
CA ARG A 64 -0.19 4.90 19.82
C ARG A 64 -0.12 4.29 21.21
N GLY A 65 0.86 4.74 21.99
CA GLY A 65 0.98 4.39 23.41
C GLY A 65 2.04 3.33 23.72
N ILE A 66 2.83 2.90 22.73
CA ILE A 66 3.94 1.98 22.96
C ILE A 66 5.20 2.78 23.36
N PRO A 67 5.70 2.70 24.60
CA PRO A 67 6.88 3.45 25.04
C PRO A 67 8.16 2.97 24.34
N ALA A 68 9.20 3.80 24.30
CA ALA A 68 10.49 3.54 23.66
C ALA A 68 11.16 2.21 24.10
N GLY A 69 10.96 1.81 25.36
CA GLY A 69 11.55 0.58 25.90
C GLY A 69 11.06 -0.73 25.28
N ILE A 70 9.95 -0.73 24.53
CA ILE A 70 9.43 -1.94 23.87
C ILE A 70 9.93 -1.96 22.42
N PRO A 71 10.67 -2.99 21.99
CA PRO A 71 11.12 -3.07 20.61
C PRO A 71 9.93 -3.29 19.65
N PRO A 72 9.97 -2.73 18.43
CA PRO A 72 8.90 -2.93 17.44
C PRO A 72 8.70 -4.41 17.08
N SER A 73 9.75 -5.23 17.15
CA SER A 73 9.66 -6.69 16.95
C SER A 73 8.73 -7.39 17.94
N GLU A 74 8.70 -6.94 19.20
CA GLU A 74 7.80 -7.49 20.21
C GLU A 74 6.35 -7.10 19.92
N VAL A 75 6.12 -5.86 19.49
CA VAL A 75 4.79 -5.39 19.03
C VAL A 75 4.29 -6.24 17.86
N GLN A 76 5.15 -6.53 16.89
CA GLN A 76 4.78 -7.39 15.76
C GLN A 76 4.46 -8.81 16.18
N LEU A 77 5.25 -9.39 17.09
CA LEU A 77 5.00 -10.74 17.60
C LEU A 77 3.67 -10.82 18.36
N ASP A 78 3.37 -9.82 19.19
CA ASP A 78 2.11 -9.75 19.93
C ASP A 78 0.91 -9.59 18.98
N LEU A 79 1.00 -8.68 18.00
CA LEU A 79 -0.05 -8.52 16.98
C LEU A 79 -0.25 -9.79 16.14
N ALA A 80 0.83 -10.48 15.77
CA ALA A 80 0.75 -11.74 15.05
C ALA A 80 0.05 -12.83 15.89
N ARG A 81 0.34 -12.91 17.19
CA ARG A 81 -0.36 -13.81 18.13
C ARG A 81 -1.84 -13.48 18.29
N GLN A 82 -2.19 -12.20 18.18
CA GLN A 82 -3.57 -11.73 18.21
C GLN A 82 -4.31 -11.90 16.87
N GLY A 83 -3.67 -12.48 15.85
CA GLY A 83 -4.28 -12.76 14.54
C GLY A 83 -4.06 -11.69 13.49
N TYR A 84 -3.19 -10.71 13.74
CA TYR A 84 -2.85 -9.64 12.79
C TYR A 84 -1.41 -9.82 12.26
N PRO A 85 -1.19 -10.67 11.24
CA PRO A 85 0.10 -10.75 10.58
C PRO A 85 0.34 -9.46 9.77
N GLY A 86 1.45 -8.77 10.04
CA GLY A 86 1.81 -7.53 9.35
C GLY A 86 3.29 -7.40 9.08
N ALA A 87 3.62 -6.64 8.03
CA ALA A 87 4.94 -6.69 7.38
C ALA A 87 5.93 -5.63 7.88
N ILE A 88 5.48 -4.51 8.45
CA ILE A 88 6.35 -3.38 8.79
C ILE A 88 6.00 -2.80 10.15
N VAL A 89 6.93 -2.94 11.09
CA VAL A 89 6.96 -2.24 12.38
C VAL A 89 8.29 -1.51 12.49
N HIS A 90 8.28 -0.19 12.37
CA HIS A 90 9.41 0.63 12.78
C HIS A 90 8.88 1.70 13.70
N ARG A 91 9.70 2.13 14.66
CA ARG A 91 9.31 3.20 15.56
C ARG A 91 9.49 4.54 14.86
N MET A 92 8.49 5.43 14.97
CA MET A 92 8.65 6.78 14.46
C MET A 92 9.62 7.57 15.34
N THR A 93 10.48 8.35 14.72
CA THR A 93 11.37 9.29 15.41
C THR A 93 10.92 10.73 15.16
N GLY A 94 11.01 11.57 16.18
CA GLY A 94 10.70 12.99 16.08
C GLY A 94 11.58 13.69 15.05
N ARG A 95 11.00 14.60 14.27
CA ARG A 95 11.69 15.29 13.16
C ARG A 95 12.89 16.14 13.59
N GLN A 96 12.81 16.77 14.77
CA GLN A 96 13.84 17.69 15.25
C GLN A 96 14.94 16.97 16.04
N ASN A 97 14.56 16.18 17.04
CA ASN A 97 15.52 15.61 17.99
C ASN A 97 15.85 14.12 17.72
N LYS A 98 15.27 13.52 16.67
CA LYS A 98 15.34 12.07 16.38
C LYS A 98 14.94 11.16 17.56
N GLN A 99 14.28 11.70 18.57
CA GLN A 99 13.83 10.95 19.74
C GLN A 99 12.71 9.99 19.35
N GLU A 100 12.75 8.81 19.97
CA GLU A 100 11.78 7.75 19.80
C GLU A 100 10.38 8.18 20.26
N MET A 101 9.41 8.15 19.35
CA MET A 101 8.03 8.48 19.67
C MET A 101 7.28 7.22 20.13
N PRO A 102 6.20 7.39 20.92
CA PRO A 102 5.32 6.29 21.30
C PRO A 102 4.34 5.93 20.17
N LEU A 103 4.83 5.89 18.93
CA LEU A 103 4.08 5.65 17.70
C LEU A 103 4.76 4.56 16.89
N VAL A 104 4.00 3.49 16.62
CA VAL A 104 4.45 2.35 15.83
C VAL A 104 3.51 2.19 14.62
N PRO A 105 3.94 2.64 13.43
CA PRO A 105 3.33 2.27 12.17
C PRO A 105 3.22 0.75 12.02
N PHE A 106 2.08 0.30 11.54
CA PHE A 106 1.80 -1.09 11.24
C PHE A 106 1.08 -1.20 9.89
N GLN A 107 1.47 -2.18 9.10
CA GLN A 107 0.83 -2.51 7.82
C GLN A 107 0.11 -3.85 7.94
N ALA A 108 -1.22 -3.78 8.05
CA ALA A 108 -2.10 -4.94 8.05
C ALA A 108 -2.57 -5.24 6.62
N GLN A 109 -3.11 -6.44 6.41
CA GLN A 109 -3.82 -6.77 5.18
C GLN A 109 -5.15 -5.98 5.10
N ALA A 110 -5.69 -5.77 3.90
CA ALA A 110 -6.89 -4.95 3.69
C ALA A 110 -8.15 -5.49 4.38
N ASP A 111 -8.24 -6.80 4.57
CA ASP A 111 -9.33 -7.50 5.24
C ASP A 111 -9.30 -7.35 6.77
N GLN A 112 -8.18 -6.90 7.33
CA GLN A 112 -7.96 -6.77 8.77
C GLN A 112 -8.38 -5.40 9.31
N GLU A 113 -9.57 -4.89 8.92
CA GLU A 113 -10.07 -3.59 9.40
C GLU A 113 -10.35 -3.55 10.91
N SER A 114 -10.59 -4.71 11.53
CA SER A 114 -10.80 -4.87 12.97
C SER A 114 -9.61 -4.41 13.82
N ILE A 115 -8.40 -4.34 13.25
CA ILE A 115 -7.21 -3.85 13.96
C ILE A 115 -7.38 -2.42 14.49
N VAL A 116 -8.22 -1.60 13.85
CA VAL A 116 -8.50 -0.22 14.28
C VAL A 116 -9.23 -0.18 15.63
N GLN A 117 -9.92 -1.27 16.00
CA GLN A 117 -10.64 -1.40 17.26
C GLN A 117 -9.77 -1.99 18.38
N LEU A 118 -8.50 -2.32 18.09
CA LEU A 118 -7.58 -2.87 19.07
C LEU A 118 -7.29 -1.84 20.19
N THR A 119 -7.48 -2.26 21.44
CA THR A 119 -7.28 -1.43 22.63
C THR A 119 -6.09 -1.87 23.48
N ARG A 120 -5.54 -3.06 23.24
CA ARG A 120 -4.44 -3.64 24.03
C ARG A 120 -3.36 -4.28 23.16
N CYS A 121 -2.10 -4.03 23.48
CA CYS A 121 -0.94 -4.63 22.82
C CYS A 121 0.23 -4.63 23.81
N CYS A 122 1.02 -5.71 23.87
CA CYS A 122 2.16 -5.84 24.79
C CYS A 122 1.79 -5.54 26.26
N SER A 123 0.61 -5.98 26.72
CA SER A 123 0.04 -5.66 28.05
C SER A 123 -0.22 -4.17 28.34
N LEU A 124 -0.09 -3.30 27.34
CA LEU A 124 -0.37 -1.87 27.44
C LEU A 124 -1.75 -1.54 26.87
N VAL A 125 -2.33 -0.43 27.35
CA VAL A 125 -3.50 0.19 26.72
C VAL A 125 -3.00 1.06 25.57
N VAL A 126 -3.50 0.77 24.37
CA VAL A 126 -3.08 1.43 23.12
C VAL A 126 -4.28 2.00 22.37
N ARG A 127 -3.99 2.92 21.45
CA ARG A 127 -4.99 3.43 20.50
C ARG A 127 -4.48 3.23 19.08
N VAL A 128 -5.27 2.54 18.26
CA VAL A 128 -4.94 2.34 16.84
C VAL A 128 -5.69 3.37 16.00
N GLU A 129 -4.96 4.04 15.10
CA GLU A 129 -5.54 5.02 14.18
C GLU A 129 -5.12 4.74 12.75
N ARG A 130 -5.99 5.03 11.78
CA ARG A 130 -5.62 4.95 10.36
C ARG A 130 -4.54 5.99 10.07
N GLN A 131 -3.50 5.56 9.36
CA GLN A 131 -2.49 6.50 8.90
C GLN A 131 -3.13 7.47 7.89
N ARG A 132 -2.98 8.78 8.14
CA ARG A 132 -3.52 9.79 7.23
C ARG A 132 -2.83 9.70 5.88
N LYS A 133 -3.63 9.66 4.81
CA LYS A 133 -3.13 9.80 3.44
C LYS A 133 -2.53 11.20 3.29
N GLN A 134 -1.35 11.30 2.69
CA GLN A 134 -0.85 12.60 2.24
C GLN A 134 -1.79 13.10 1.13
N GLN A 135 -2.27 14.33 1.26
CA GLN A 135 -3.20 14.92 0.29
C GLN A 135 -2.51 15.32 -1.02
N ALA A 136 -1.20 15.51 -1.00
CA ALA A 136 -0.40 15.87 -2.16
C ALA A 136 0.32 14.64 -2.73
N ALA A 137 0.42 14.58 -4.05
CA ALA A 137 1.27 13.60 -4.71
C ALA A 137 2.72 13.81 -4.24
N THR A 138 3.32 12.79 -3.64
CA THR A 138 4.73 12.84 -3.23
C THR A 138 5.61 12.87 -4.48
N GLN A 139 6.53 13.82 -4.53
CA GLN A 139 7.59 13.85 -5.53
C GLN A 139 8.71 12.91 -5.08
N CYS A 140 9.08 11.94 -5.92
CA CYS A 140 10.23 11.09 -5.65
C CYS A 140 11.51 11.91 -5.81
N HIS A 141 12.30 12.07 -4.74
CA HIS A 141 13.56 12.83 -4.79
C HIS A 141 14.62 12.22 -5.72
N ARG A 142 14.52 10.92 -6.04
CA ARG A 142 15.48 10.24 -6.92
C ARG A 142 15.23 10.49 -8.41
N CYS A 143 13.98 10.59 -8.83
CA CYS A 143 13.61 10.73 -10.25
C CYS A 143 12.77 11.97 -10.55
N GLN A 144 12.44 12.76 -9.53
CA GLN A 144 11.63 14.00 -9.57
C GLN A 144 10.19 13.85 -10.09
N ARG A 145 9.71 12.63 -10.34
CA ARG A 145 8.33 12.39 -10.78
C ARG A 145 7.37 12.28 -9.60
N PHE A 146 6.10 12.57 -9.84
CA PHE A 146 5.02 12.45 -8.87
C PHE A 146 4.37 11.08 -8.94
N GLY A 147 3.80 10.63 -7.81
CA GLY A 147 2.83 9.52 -7.79
C GLY A 147 3.41 8.11 -7.79
N HIS A 148 4.73 7.96 -7.63
CA HIS A 148 5.34 6.68 -7.28
C HIS A 148 6.24 6.89 -6.06
N GLY A 149 5.84 6.30 -4.94
CA GLY A 149 6.53 6.35 -3.66
C GLY A 149 6.10 5.15 -2.83
#